data_AF-A0A8R7Q4Y7-F1
#
_entry.id   AF-A0A8R7Q4Y7-F1
#
_cell.length_a   1.000
_cell.length_b   1.000
_cell.length_c   1.000
_cell.angle_alpha   90.00
_cell.angle_beta   90.00
_cell.angle_gamma   90.00
#
_symmetry.space_group_name_H-M   'P 1'
#
loop_
_entity.id
_entity.type
_entity.pdbx_description
1 polymer ?
#
loop_
_entity_poly.entity_id
_entity_poly.type
_entity_poly.pdbx_seq_one_letter_code
_entity_poly.pdbx_strand_id
1 'polypeptide(L)'
;MFENRVAITTDLWTAGHQKRGYMAVIAHYIDASCNLKSFLMRFVYVPCPHNIEVICEAVHACLVEWHIEKKISTLTLDNCTSNDK
;
A
#
# COMPACT_ATOMS: atom_id res chain seq x y z
N MET A 1 21.27 1.73 11.66
CA MET A 1 21.22 1.44 10.21
C MET A 1 19.78 1.27 9.67
N PHE A 2 18.77 1.00 10.51
CA PHE A 2 17.34 0.98 10.12
C PHE A 2 16.50 2.12 10.69
N GLU A 3 17.07 2.95 11.57
CA GLU A 3 16.39 4.11 12.16
C GLU A 3 15.91 5.03 11.04
N ASN A 4 14.58 5.13 10.87
CA ASN A 4 13.86 5.91 9.86
C ASN A 4 13.62 5.28 8.48
N ARG A 5 13.78 3.96 8.29
CA ARG A 5 13.33 3.32 7.04
C ARG A 5 12.03 2.55 7.23
N VAL A 6 11.11 2.73 6.30
CA VAL A 6 9.80 2.04 6.28
C VAL A 6 9.68 1.26 4.97
N ALA A 7 9.30 -0.01 5.06
CA ALA A 7 8.90 -0.80 3.90
C ALA A 7 7.38 -0.74 3.76
N ILE A 8 6.88 -0.65 2.54
CA ILE A 8 5.45 -0.59 2.25
C ILE A 8 5.04 -1.85 1.51
N THR A 9 3.95 -2.47 1.95
CA THR A 9 3.24 -3.50 1.20
C THR A 9 1.85 -2.98 0.86
N THR A 10 1.34 -3.36 -0.30
CA THR A 10 -0.06 -3.10 -0.66
C THR A 10 -0.73 -4.39 -1.09
N ASP A 11 -1.95 -4.61 -0.62
CA ASP A 11 -2.81 -5.71 -1.03
C ASP A 11 -4.01 -5.12 -1.78
N LEU A 12 -4.29 -5.62 -2.99
CA LEU A 12 -5.38 -5.15 -3.85
C LEU A 12 -6.26 -6.34 -4.23
N TRP A 13 -7.51 -6.32 -3.79
CA TRP A 13 -8.47 -7.38 -4.09
C TRP A 13 -9.79 -6.83 -4.60
N THR A 14 -10.50 -7.65 -5.38
CA THR A 14 -11.86 -7.35 -5.83
C THR A 14 -12.87 -8.09 -4.95
N ALA A 15 -13.76 -7.36 -4.28
CA ALA A 15 -14.87 -7.96 -3.53
C ALA A 15 -15.93 -8.51 -4.52
N GLY A 16 -16.02 -9.85 -4.61
CA GLY A 16 -16.78 -10.56 -5.64
C GLY A 16 -18.27 -10.21 -5.74
N HIS A 17 -18.93 -9.81 -4.64
CA HIS A 17 -20.36 -9.48 -4.67
C HIS A 17 -20.66 -8.09 -5.25
N GLN A 18 -19.70 -7.16 -5.24
CA GLN A 18 -19.91 -5.76 -5.65
C GLN A 18 -19.04 -5.33 -6.84
N LYS A 19 -18.14 -6.20 -7.33
CA LYS A 19 -17.09 -5.85 -8.31
C LYS A 19 -16.34 -4.56 -7.91
N ARG A 20 -16.05 -4.43 -6.61
CA ARG A 20 -15.37 -3.26 -6.04
C ARG A 20 -13.94 -3.63 -5.69
N GLY A 21 -12.99 -2.87 -6.20
CA GLY A 21 -11.59 -2.96 -5.81
C GLY A 21 -11.37 -2.29 -4.47
N TYR A 22 -10.63 -2.96 -3.59
CA TYR A 22 -10.17 -2.41 -2.32
C TYR A 22 -8.68 -2.59 -2.21
N MET A 23 -8.01 -1.58 -1.68
CA MET A 23 -6.59 -1.61 -1.43
C MET A 23 -6.29 -1.33 0.04
N ALA A 24 -5.45 -2.16 0.63
CA ALA A 24 -4.82 -1.89 1.91
C ALA A 24 -3.37 -1.45 1.67
N VAL A 25 -2.95 -0.37 2.31
CA VAL A 25 -1.56 0.10 2.33
C VAL A 25 -1.01 -0.12 3.74
N ILE A 26 0.03 -0.93 3.86
CA ILE A 26 0.60 -1.33 5.14
C ILE A 26 2.06 -0.87 5.21
N ALA A 27 2.41 -0.17 6.27
CA ALA A 27 3.78 0.17 6.60
C ALA A 27 4.39 -0.87 7.53
N HIS A 28 5.63 -1.24 7.26
CA HIS A 28 6.45 -2.13 8.05
C HIS A 28 7.74 -1.43 8.46
N TYR A 29 8.09 -1.53 9.74
CA TYR A 29 9.37 -1.05 10.24
C TYR A 29 9.86 -1.93 11.40
N ILE A 30 11.16 -1.87 11.66
CA ILE A 30 11.80 -2.53 12.81
C ILE A 30 11.98 -1.49 13.90
N ASP A 31 11.45 -1.75 15.10
CA ASP A 31 11.63 -0.86 16.26
C ASP A 31 13.01 -1.02 16.92
N ALA A 32 13.30 -0.19 17.92
CA ALA A 32 14.57 -0.21 18.65
C ALA A 32 14.82 -1.54 19.41
N SER A 33 13.77 -2.32 19.65
CA SER A 33 13.84 -3.65 20.27
C SER A 33 13.93 -4.78 19.22
N CYS A 34 14.22 -4.44 17.96
CA CYS A 34 14.31 -5.37 16.84
C CYS A 34 13.00 -6.12 16.53
N ASN A 35 11.84 -5.56 16.89
CA ASN A 35 10.56 -6.16 16.57
C ASN A 35 10.00 -5.58 15.27
N LEU A 36 9.46 -6.47 14.43
CA LEU A 36 8.67 -6.05 13.28
C LEU A 36 7.34 -5.44 13.74
N LYS A 37 7.10 -4.21 13.33
CA LYS A 37 5.82 -3.52 13.49
C LYS A 37 5.19 -3.34 12.12
N SER A 38 3.91 -3.66 12.05
CA SER A 38 3.09 -3.49 10.85
C SER A 38 1.89 -2.62 11.19
N PHE A 39 1.63 -1.62 10.36
CA PHE A 39 0.57 -0.65 10.59
C PHE A 39 -0.23 -0.43 9.30
N LEU A 40 -1.55 -0.60 9.38
CA LEU A 40 -2.46 -0.28 8.27
C LEU A 40 -2.57 1.24 8.14
N MET A 41 -1.88 1.80 7.16
CA MET A 41 -1.88 3.24 6.91
C MET A 41 -3.19 3.72 6.29
N ARG A 42 -3.71 2.93 5.35
CA ARG A 42 -4.91 3.28 4.60
C ARG A 42 -5.63 2.04 4.12
N PHE A 43 -6.94 2.12 4.15
CA PHE A 43 -7.85 1.18 3.49
C PHE A 43 -8.74 2.01 2.57
N VAL A 44 -8.64 1.77 1.26
CA VAL A 44 -9.27 2.63 0.25
C VAL A 44 -10.05 1.83 -0.76
N TYR A 45 -11.20 2.37 -1.16
CA TYR A 45 -11.93 1.90 -2.32
C TYR A 45 -11.23 2.39 -3.59
N VAL A 46 -10.86 1.45 -4.45
CA VAL A 46 -10.24 1.74 -5.75
C VAL A 46 -11.30 1.52 -6.81
N PRO A 47 -11.78 2.56 -7.52
CA PRO A 47 -12.75 2.37 -8.59
C PRO A 47 -12.14 1.62 -9.77
N CYS A 48 -12.99 0.98 -10.59
CA CYS A 48 -12.61 0.44 -11.88
C CYS A 48 -12.44 1.61 -12.88
N PRO A 49 -11.43 1.60 -13.78
CA PRO A 49 -10.42 0.55 -14.00
C PRO A 49 -9.32 0.54 -12.94
N HIS A 50 -8.92 -0.66 -12.50
CA HIS A 50 -7.80 -0.87 -11.59
C HIS A 50 -6.46 -0.82 -12.35
N ASN A 51 -6.23 0.26 -13.08
CA ASN A 51 -4.99 0.45 -13.82
C ASN A 51 -3.85 0.91 -12.88
N ILE A 52 -2.63 0.83 -13.40
CA ILE A 52 -1.44 1.15 -12.63
C ILE A 52 -1.42 2.62 -12.18
N GLU A 53 -2.00 3.53 -12.96
CA GLU A 53 -2.06 4.96 -12.62
C GLU A 53 -2.89 5.21 -11.36
N VAL A 54 -4.10 4.66 -11.28
CA VAL A 54 -5.01 4.84 -10.13
C VAL A 54 -4.41 4.21 -8.86
N ILE A 55 -3.77 3.04 -8.99
CA ILE A 55 -3.10 2.37 -7.87
C ILE A 55 -1.91 3.23 -7.39
N CYS A 56 -1.07 3.70 -8.31
CA CYS A 56 0.07 4.56 -7.97
C CYS A 56 -0.36 5.85 -7.29
N GLU A 57 -1.43 6.50 -7.77
CA GLU A 57 -1.97 7.71 -7.18
C GLU A 57 -2.47 7.46 -5.76
N ALA A 58 -3.21 6.39 -5.53
CA ALA A 58 -3.73 6.03 -4.21
C ALA A 58 -2.61 5.73 -3.21
N VAL A 59 -1.55 5.03 -3.64
CA VAL A 59 -0.37 4.78 -2.80
C VAL A 59 0.37 6.09 -2.54
N HIS A 60 0.66 6.88 -3.56
CA HIS A 60 1.38 8.15 -3.41
C HIS A 60 0.65 9.12 -2.48
N ALA A 61 -0.67 9.28 -2.63
CA ALA A 61 -1.49 10.11 -1.75
C ALA A 61 -1.39 9.65 -0.28
N CYS A 62 -1.38 8.33 -0.04
CA CYS A 62 -1.17 7.77 1.29
C CYS A 62 0.21 8.11 1.86
N LEU A 63 1.26 8.03 1.05
CA LEU A 63 2.63 8.29 1.53
C LEU A 63 2.84 9.76 1.89
N VAL A 64 2.28 10.67 1.09
CA VAL A 64 2.33 12.12 1.33
C VAL A 64 1.53 12.52 2.57
N GLU A 65 0.33 11.99 2.76
CA GLU A 65 -0.49 12.28 3.95
C GLU A 65 0.24 11.92 5.25
N TRP A 66 0.96 10.80 5.23
CA TRP A 66 1.73 10.34 6.38
C TRP A 66 3.13 10.96 6.48
N HIS A 67 3.54 11.80 5.51
CA HIS A 67 4.85 12.45 5.46
C HIS A 67 6.03 11.46 5.51
N ILE A 68 5.88 10.31 4.86
CA ILE A 68 6.89 9.24 4.86
C ILE A 68 7.54 9.01 3.51
N GLU A 69 7.22 9.80 2.48
CA GLU A 69 7.69 9.64 1.10
C GLU A 69 9.23 9.61 0.99
N LYS A 70 9.94 10.29 1.91
CA LYS A 70 11.42 10.29 1.97
C LYS A 70 12.03 9.17 2.83
N LYS A 71 11.19 8.39 3.53
CA LYS A 71 11.60 7.33 4.47
C LYS A 71 11.42 5.93 3.90
N ILE A 72 10.85 5.80 2.71
CA ILE A 72 10.55 4.50 2.10
C ILE A 72 11.85 3.82 1.68
N SER A 73 12.04 2.57 2.08
CA SER A 73 13.12 1.71 1.58
C SER A 73 12.70 0.84 0.42
N THR A 74 11.46 0.36 0.46
CA THR A 74 10.93 -0.64 -0.46
C THR A 74 9.42 -0.47 -0.51
N LEU A 75 8.85 -0.61 -1.70
CA LEU A 75 7.42 -0.70 -1.94
C LEU A 75 7.18 -2.01 -2.69
N THR A 76 6.30 -2.84 -2.15
CA THR A 76 5.86 -4.08 -2.78
C THR A 76 4.37 -3.97 -3.02
N LEU A 77 3.97 -4.23 -4.27
CA LEU A 77 2.58 -4.21 -4.68
C LEU A 77 2.17 -5.65 -4.93
N ASP A 78 1.01 -6.05 -4.41
CA ASP A 78 0.42 -7.32 -4.78
C ASP A 78 0.17 -7.35 -6.29
N ASN A 79 0.53 -8.47 -6.91
CA ASN A 79 0.39 -8.73 -8.34
C ASN A 79 -1.06 -9.13 -8.62
N CYS A 80 -1.97 -8.17 -8.46
CA CYS A 80 -3.28 -8.29 -9.05
C CYS A 80 -3.05 -8.25 -10.57
N THR A 81 -3.05 -9.42 -11.22
CA THR A 81 -3.20 -9.48 -12.68
C THR A 81 -4.31 -8.50 -13.02
N SER A 82 -4.01 -7.47 -13.82
CA SER A 82 -4.97 -6.46 -14.25
C SER A 82 -6.26 -7.21 -14.58
N ASN A 83 -7.31 -7.01 -13.80
CA ASN A 83 -8.55 -7.75 -13.98
C ASN A 83 -9.33 -7.17 -15.18
N ASP A 84 -8.59 -6.88 -16.26
CA ASP A 84 -9.02 -6.45 -17.59
C ASP A 84 -9.68 -7.64 -18.30
N LYS A 85 -10.82 -8.08 -17.76
CA LYS A 85 -11.78 -8.88 -18.51
C LYS A 85 -13.09 -8.14 -18.65
#